data_AF-Q22TI2-F1
#
_entry.id   AF-Q22TI2-F1
#
_cell.length_a   1.000
_cell.length_b   1.000
_cell.length_c   1.000
_cell.angle_alpha   90.00
_cell.angle_beta   90.00
_cell.angle_gamma   90.00
#
_symmetry.space_group_name_H-M   'P 1'
#
loop_
_entity.id
_entity.type
_entity.pdbx_description
1 polymer ?
#
loop_
_entity_poly.entity_id
_entity_poly.type
_entity_poly.pdbx_seq_one_letter_code
_entity_poly.pdbx_strand_id
1 'polypeptide(L)'
;MQQECLVEQKNLFFILLTNCLQKQSTYKEQEQSNNQMSICFLLHFLIQLLLVISQKIGNEVLCSKQGDCNSDKCGVFPGAVWQDGLQEGFCAIQDCSVAQLPSSDLNDSICGSCPPNLGAIYASSDRKNCVASTQSCSSNSNFSDNICQICNPSKQYASSDKTQCVASSHPCNVTSGWNDSNCSLCIPTKPYASLDGKTCVASTIPCNSTSGWTDSNCSQCYPLKPYASLDGKSCVNSTISCKSQSGWTDYNCAICYPTKKYASLDQTTCISSSQSCTSPTNMTDSDCLLCNPTTPYANILQIYCVASSVSCINRNPNMANQKWTDSDCQACYSVGYRAQLNGSACVNCNASLGLSNADCSLCNGQGIGTNQYANYLGSCVPVNCSKTSGWVDSDCEVCNSTTPTASSDGTICLNTTYSALLFIHIINFIFLLNV
;
A
#
# COMPACT_ATOMS: atom_id res chain seq x y z
N MET A 1 -13.85 -1.25 64.74
CA MET A 1 -14.73 -0.85 65.85
C MET A 1 -15.91 -1.79 66.09
N GLN A 2 -16.86 -2.03 65.17
CA GLN A 2 -17.98 -2.96 65.44
C GLN A 2 -17.56 -4.43 65.63
N GLN A 3 -16.51 -4.89 64.95
CA GLN A 3 -16.04 -6.28 65.02
C GLN A 3 -15.27 -6.60 66.32
N GLU A 4 -14.48 -5.65 66.84
CA GLU A 4 -13.77 -5.81 68.12
C GLU A 4 -14.72 -5.81 69.32
N CYS A 5 -15.81 -5.05 69.24
CA CYS A 5 -16.85 -5.03 70.26
C CYS A 5 -17.55 -6.40 70.39
N LEU A 6 -17.69 -7.14 69.29
CA LEU A 6 -18.33 -8.47 69.27
C LEU A 6 -17.44 -9.58 69.86
N VAL A 7 -16.12 -9.46 69.75
CA VAL A 7 -15.17 -10.43 70.33
C VAL A 7 -15.08 -10.27 71.85
N GLU A 8 -15.04 -9.03 72.35
CA GLU A 8 -15.07 -8.78 73.81
C GLU A 8 -16.38 -9.26 74.45
N GLN A 9 -17.53 -9.08 73.78
CA GLN A 9 -18.80 -9.59 74.30
C GLN A 9 -18.87 -11.12 74.34
N LYS A 10 -18.27 -11.83 73.37
CA LYS A 10 -18.20 -13.31 73.39
C LYS A 10 -17.34 -13.85 74.53
N ASN A 11 -16.25 -13.16 74.90
CA ASN A 11 -15.40 -13.57 76.03
C ASN A 11 -16.06 -13.32 77.39
N LEU A 12 -16.72 -12.16 77.57
CA LEU A 12 -17.48 -11.88 78.80
C LEU A 12 -18.65 -12.87 78.98
N PHE A 13 -19.25 -13.31 77.87
CA PHE A 13 -20.31 -14.30 77.80
C PHE A 13 -19.87 -15.70 78.26
N PHE A 14 -18.72 -16.20 77.78
CA PHE A 14 -18.20 -17.52 78.19
C PHE A 14 -17.90 -17.57 79.69
N ILE A 15 -17.41 -16.47 80.25
CA ILE A 15 -17.16 -16.32 81.69
C ILE A 15 -18.47 -16.38 82.49
N LEU A 16 -19.52 -15.69 82.03
CA LEU A 16 -20.83 -15.68 82.72
C LEU A 16 -21.55 -17.03 82.63
N LEU A 17 -21.48 -17.72 81.49
CA LEU A 17 -22.10 -19.05 81.30
C LEU A 17 -21.42 -20.12 82.16
N THR A 18 -20.08 -20.10 82.21
CA THR A 18 -19.28 -21.01 83.04
C THR A 18 -19.58 -20.80 84.52
N ASN A 19 -19.68 -19.54 84.96
CA ASN A 19 -20.06 -19.20 86.33
C ASN A 19 -21.50 -19.63 86.69
N CYS A 20 -22.43 -19.63 85.73
CA CYS A 20 -23.80 -20.09 85.95
C CYS A 20 -23.87 -21.62 86.10
N LEU A 21 -23.17 -22.36 85.22
CA LEU A 21 -23.12 -23.84 85.26
C LEU A 21 -22.36 -24.36 86.49
N GLN A 22 -21.27 -23.69 86.87
CA GLN A 22 -20.46 -24.07 88.04
C GLN A 22 -21.21 -23.83 89.37
N LYS A 23 -22.20 -22.92 89.38
CA LYS A 23 -23.08 -22.68 90.53
C LYS A 23 -24.23 -23.69 90.65
N GLN A 24 -24.54 -24.46 89.60
CA GLN A 24 -25.54 -25.53 89.67
C GLN A 24 -25.02 -26.82 90.33
N SER A 25 -23.71 -27.07 90.36
CA SER A 25 -23.16 -28.32 90.91
C SER A 25 -23.03 -28.35 92.45
N THR A 26 -23.34 -27.25 93.15
CA THR A 26 -23.05 -27.08 94.58
C THR A 26 -24.27 -26.95 95.50
N TYR A 27 -25.51 -26.98 95.00
CA TYR A 27 -26.71 -26.84 95.83
C TYR A 27 -27.50 -28.15 95.94
N LYS A 28 -27.30 -28.87 97.05
CA LYS A 28 -28.30 -29.78 97.63
C LYS A 28 -29.07 -28.99 98.68
N GLU A 29 -30.22 -28.42 98.32
CA GLU A 29 -31.37 -28.19 99.23
C GLU A 29 -32.54 -27.55 98.45
N GLN A 30 -33.76 -27.96 98.80
CA GLN A 30 -34.82 -28.27 97.84
C GLN A 30 -35.88 -27.16 97.60
N GLU A 31 -35.63 -25.89 97.96
CA GLU A 31 -36.64 -24.83 97.75
C GLU A 31 -36.13 -23.56 97.04
N GLN A 32 -34.81 -23.40 96.87
CA GLN A 32 -34.21 -22.26 96.16
C GLN A 32 -33.83 -22.58 94.70
N SER A 33 -34.35 -23.69 94.16
CA SER A 33 -34.07 -24.21 92.80
C SER A 33 -34.97 -23.57 91.72
N ASN A 34 -36.22 -23.25 92.02
CA ASN A 34 -37.19 -22.79 91.00
C ASN A 34 -36.88 -21.38 90.45
N ASN A 35 -36.44 -20.44 91.30
CA ASN A 35 -36.07 -19.09 90.83
C ASN A 35 -34.75 -19.09 90.03
N GLN A 36 -33.80 -19.96 90.39
CA GLN A 36 -32.51 -20.04 89.68
C GLN A 36 -32.65 -20.75 88.32
N MET A 37 -33.53 -21.76 88.23
CA MET A 37 -33.86 -22.42 86.96
C MET A 37 -34.60 -21.47 86.01
N SER A 38 -35.53 -20.64 86.53
CA SER A 38 -36.27 -19.65 85.73
C SER A 38 -35.35 -18.56 85.14
N ILE A 39 -34.36 -18.08 85.91
CA ILE A 39 -33.38 -17.08 85.43
C ILE A 39 -32.49 -17.66 84.33
N CYS A 40 -32.03 -18.92 84.45
CA CYS A 40 -31.25 -19.57 83.40
C CYS A 40 -32.06 -19.78 82.11
N PHE A 41 -33.34 -20.14 82.20
CA PHE A 41 -34.22 -20.26 81.04
C PHE A 41 -34.46 -18.92 80.35
N LEU A 42 -34.69 -17.84 81.11
CA LEU A 42 -34.83 -16.49 80.58
C LEU A 42 -33.55 -15.99 79.90
N LEU A 43 -32.37 -16.23 80.50
CA LEU A 43 -31.08 -15.92 79.90
C LEU A 43 -30.87 -16.72 78.61
N HIS A 44 -31.12 -18.02 78.61
CA HIS A 44 -30.99 -18.85 77.41
C HIS A 44 -31.94 -18.39 76.30
N PHE A 45 -33.19 -18.04 76.65
CA PHE A 45 -34.17 -17.50 75.69
C PHE A 45 -33.74 -16.13 75.15
N LEU A 46 -33.25 -15.22 76.00
CA LEU A 46 -32.69 -13.93 75.58
C LEU A 46 -31.46 -14.09 74.69
N ILE A 47 -30.62 -15.10 74.93
CA ILE A 47 -29.44 -15.41 74.11
C ILE A 47 -29.85 -15.94 72.75
N GLN A 48 -30.78 -16.90 72.70
CA GLN A 48 -31.35 -17.41 71.45
C GLN A 48 -32.01 -16.27 70.67
N LEU A 49 -32.74 -15.39 71.36
CA LEU A 49 -33.35 -14.21 70.77
C LEU A 49 -32.30 -13.22 70.23
N LEU A 50 -31.24 -12.92 70.98
CA LEU A 50 -30.12 -12.07 70.54
C LEU A 50 -29.36 -12.65 69.35
N LEU A 51 -29.16 -13.98 69.32
CA LEU A 51 -28.55 -14.68 68.19
C LEU A 51 -29.45 -14.63 66.94
N VAL A 52 -30.77 -14.71 67.11
CA VAL A 52 -31.74 -14.61 66.01
C VAL A 52 -31.86 -13.16 65.49
N ILE A 53 -31.83 -12.15 66.36
CA ILE A 53 -31.91 -10.74 65.94
C ILE A 53 -30.59 -10.25 65.28
N SER A 54 -29.47 -10.93 65.54
CA SER A 54 -28.16 -10.57 64.96
C SER A 54 -27.91 -11.15 63.56
N GLN A 55 -28.81 -11.98 63.03
CA GLN A 55 -28.64 -12.56 61.69
C GLN A 55 -28.82 -11.48 60.65
N LYS A 56 -27.76 -11.21 59.88
CA LYS A 56 -27.84 -10.31 58.74
C LYS A 56 -28.20 -11.14 57.52
N ILE A 57 -29.49 -11.37 57.32
CA ILE A 57 -30.00 -12.06 56.12
C ILE A 57 -29.46 -11.36 54.88
N GLY A 58 -28.96 -12.14 53.93
CA GLY A 58 -28.47 -11.64 52.67
C GLY A 58 -29.56 -11.03 51.79
N ASN A 59 -29.16 -10.21 50.84
CA ASN A 59 -30.09 -9.71 49.83
C ASN A 59 -30.53 -10.84 48.91
N GLU A 60 -31.74 -10.73 48.38
CA GLU A 60 -32.25 -11.65 47.37
C GLU A 60 -31.46 -11.51 46.05
N VAL A 61 -30.96 -12.63 45.54
CA VAL A 61 -30.26 -12.72 44.26
C VAL A 61 -30.85 -13.82 43.39
N LEU A 62 -30.74 -13.63 42.07
CA LEU A 62 -31.19 -14.62 41.09
C LEU A 62 -30.03 -15.55 40.73
N CYS A 63 -29.99 -16.75 41.33
CA CYS A 63 -28.94 -17.73 41.07
C CYS A 63 -29.45 -19.11 40.65
N SER A 64 -30.77 -19.33 40.67
CA SER A 64 -31.43 -20.54 40.17
C SER A 64 -32.72 -20.17 39.46
N LYS A 65 -33.05 -20.86 38.35
CA LYS A 65 -34.28 -20.59 37.59
C LYS A 65 -35.56 -21.16 38.24
N GLN A 66 -35.44 -21.92 39.34
CA GLN A 66 -36.55 -22.68 39.95
C GLN A 66 -36.55 -22.68 41.49
N GLY A 67 -35.88 -21.71 42.14
CA GLY A 67 -35.83 -21.66 43.60
C GLY A 67 -35.01 -22.78 44.24
N ASP A 68 -34.21 -23.52 43.48
CA ASP A 68 -33.26 -24.48 44.04
C ASP A 68 -32.02 -23.73 44.57
N CYS A 69 -32.12 -23.24 45.81
CA CYS A 69 -31.12 -22.43 46.48
C CYS A 69 -30.05 -23.29 47.16
N ASN A 70 -29.27 -24.01 46.34
CA ASN A 70 -28.13 -24.80 46.80
C ASN A 70 -26.78 -24.21 46.35
N SER A 71 -25.69 -24.67 46.97
CA SER A 71 -24.33 -24.20 46.68
C SER A 71 -23.85 -24.50 45.26
N ASP A 72 -24.41 -25.53 44.61
CA ASP A 72 -24.01 -25.91 43.26
C ASP A 72 -24.58 -24.96 42.20
N LYS A 73 -25.74 -24.34 42.48
CA LYS A 73 -26.36 -23.33 41.62
C LYS A 73 -25.92 -21.91 41.97
N CYS A 74 -25.82 -21.60 43.26
CA CYS A 74 -25.59 -20.25 43.75
C CYS A 74 -24.14 -19.94 44.11
N GLY A 75 -23.28 -20.97 44.13
CA GLY A 75 -21.88 -20.85 44.50
C GLY A 75 -21.62 -21.33 45.92
N VAL A 76 -20.42 -21.84 46.13
CA VAL A 76 -19.98 -22.35 47.43
C VAL A 76 -19.50 -21.19 48.29
N PHE A 77 -20.20 -20.94 49.40
CA PHE A 77 -19.75 -20.02 50.44
C PHE A 77 -19.54 -20.83 51.73
N PRO A 78 -18.28 -21.20 52.05
CA PRO A 78 -17.97 -22.01 53.21
C PRO A 78 -18.54 -21.43 54.51
N GLY A 79 -19.32 -22.23 55.23
CA GLY A 79 -19.94 -21.84 56.50
C GLY A 79 -21.27 -21.07 56.37
N ALA A 80 -21.67 -20.69 55.15
CA ALA A 80 -22.96 -20.07 54.88
C ALA A 80 -23.93 -21.06 54.22
N VAL A 81 -25.23 -20.88 54.48
CA VAL A 81 -26.30 -21.70 53.90
C VAL A 81 -27.17 -20.80 53.03
N TRP A 82 -27.46 -21.28 51.82
CA TRP A 82 -28.43 -20.67 50.92
C TRP A 82 -29.84 -21.07 51.36
N GLN A 83 -30.78 -20.13 51.30
CA GLN A 83 -32.20 -20.35 51.55
C GLN A 83 -33.03 -19.71 50.45
N ASP A 84 -34.26 -20.17 50.31
CA ASP A 84 -35.24 -19.61 49.39
C ASP A 84 -35.54 -18.15 49.76
N GLY A 85 -35.60 -17.29 48.75
CA GLY A 85 -36.06 -15.91 48.89
C GLY A 85 -37.57 -15.85 49.10
N LEU A 86 -38.05 -14.66 49.49
CA LEU A 86 -39.47 -14.30 49.53
C LEU A 86 -40.09 -14.27 48.13
N GLN A 87 -39.27 -13.95 47.11
CA GLN A 87 -39.68 -13.97 45.70
C GLN A 87 -39.34 -15.31 45.05
N GLU A 88 -40.28 -15.83 44.25
CA GLU A 88 -40.09 -17.07 43.49
C GLU A 88 -38.86 -16.98 42.58
N GLY A 89 -37.95 -17.96 42.69
CA GLY A 89 -36.71 -18.00 41.91
C GLY A 89 -35.55 -17.16 42.46
N PHE A 90 -35.74 -16.45 43.58
CA PHE A 90 -34.65 -15.76 44.27
C PHE A 90 -34.12 -16.62 45.43
N CYS A 91 -32.85 -16.42 45.74
CA CYS A 91 -32.17 -17.04 46.87
C CYS A 91 -31.48 -15.96 47.70
N ALA A 92 -31.32 -16.22 48.98
CA ALA A 92 -30.53 -15.39 49.87
C ALA A 92 -29.63 -16.27 50.74
N ILE A 93 -28.50 -15.75 51.17
CA ILE A 93 -27.70 -16.38 52.21
C ILE A 93 -28.37 -16.11 53.55
N GLN A 94 -28.60 -17.17 54.34
CA GLN A 94 -29.35 -17.10 55.59
C GLN A 94 -28.73 -16.11 56.60
N ASP A 95 -27.40 -16.04 56.65
CA ASP A 95 -26.69 -15.11 57.52
C ASP A 95 -25.35 -14.71 56.90
N CYS A 96 -25.19 -13.44 56.54
CA CYS A 96 -23.93 -12.90 56.02
C CYS A 96 -22.87 -12.67 57.10
N SER A 97 -23.18 -12.90 58.39
CA SER A 97 -22.27 -12.68 59.50
C SER A 97 -21.48 -13.92 59.93
N VAL A 98 -21.88 -15.12 59.48
CA VAL A 98 -21.30 -16.40 59.94
C VAL A 98 -19.92 -16.72 59.36
N ALA A 99 -19.53 -16.08 58.25
CA ALA A 99 -18.26 -16.36 57.60
C ALA A 99 -17.69 -15.11 56.88
N GLN A 100 -16.36 -14.98 56.90
CA GLN A 100 -15.69 -14.05 56.00
C GLN A 100 -15.91 -14.49 54.55
N LEU A 101 -16.10 -13.53 53.64
CA LEU A 101 -16.22 -13.83 52.21
C LEU A 101 -15.08 -14.74 51.74
N PRO A 102 -15.36 -15.72 50.86
CA PRO A 102 -14.33 -16.56 50.27
C PRO A 102 -13.21 -15.72 49.65
N SER A 103 -11.96 -16.15 49.84
CA SER A 103 -10.78 -15.50 49.25
C SER A 103 -10.60 -15.82 47.76
N SER A 104 -11.37 -16.77 47.22
CA SER A 104 -11.44 -17.15 45.81
C SER A 104 -12.84 -17.65 45.45
N ASP A 105 -13.10 -17.81 44.15
CA ASP A 105 -14.33 -18.38 43.60
C ASP A 105 -15.61 -17.61 43.97
N LEU A 106 -15.47 -16.30 44.25
CA LEU A 106 -16.59 -15.40 44.32
C LEU A 106 -17.33 -15.33 42.98
N ASN A 107 -18.65 -15.23 43.06
CA ASN A 107 -19.53 -14.98 41.94
C ASN A 107 -20.52 -13.86 42.31
N ASP A 108 -21.28 -13.38 41.32
CA ASP A 108 -22.23 -12.28 41.54
C ASP A 108 -23.34 -12.64 42.53
N SER A 109 -23.72 -13.91 42.64
CA SER A 109 -24.72 -14.37 43.60
C SER A 109 -24.23 -14.17 45.04
N ILE A 110 -23.01 -14.61 45.35
CA ILE A 110 -22.40 -14.45 46.67
C ILE A 110 -22.22 -12.96 46.99
N CYS A 111 -21.68 -12.19 46.05
CA CYS A 111 -21.44 -10.76 46.23
C CYS A 111 -22.75 -9.95 46.35
N GLY A 112 -23.78 -10.30 45.57
CA GLY A 112 -25.08 -9.63 45.62
C GLY A 112 -25.83 -9.92 46.91
N SER A 113 -25.77 -11.16 47.39
CA SER A 113 -26.45 -11.57 48.63
C SER A 113 -25.72 -11.04 49.87
N CYS A 114 -24.39 -11.15 49.93
CA CYS A 114 -23.60 -10.69 51.08
C CYS A 114 -22.51 -9.68 50.68
N PRO A 115 -22.88 -8.47 50.21
CA PRO A 115 -21.90 -7.49 49.76
C PRO A 115 -21.07 -6.99 50.95
N PRO A 116 -19.74 -6.87 50.82
CA PRO A 116 -18.88 -6.38 51.90
C PRO A 116 -19.14 -4.91 52.21
N ASN A 117 -19.51 -4.12 51.20
CA ASN A 117 -19.82 -2.70 51.29
C ASN A 117 -21.05 -2.37 50.42
N LEU A 118 -21.70 -1.24 50.68
CA LEU A 118 -22.84 -0.80 49.88
C LEU A 118 -22.47 -0.71 48.39
N GLY A 119 -23.23 -1.39 47.53
CA GLY A 119 -23.04 -1.39 46.08
C GLY A 119 -22.00 -2.39 45.54
N ALA A 120 -21.20 -3.05 46.39
CA ALA A 120 -20.22 -4.05 45.97
C ALA A 120 -20.88 -5.42 45.69
N ILE A 121 -21.78 -5.46 44.70
CA ILE A 121 -22.69 -6.58 44.44
C ILE A 121 -22.22 -7.52 43.33
N TYR A 122 -21.12 -7.22 42.64
CA TYR A 122 -20.57 -8.04 41.56
C TYR A 122 -19.22 -8.62 41.94
N ALA A 123 -18.90 -9.83 41.50
CA ALA A 123 -17.57 -10.39 41.68
C ALA A 123 -16.58 -9.78 40.69
N SER A 124 -15.35 -9.51 41.11
CA SER A 124 -14.24 -9.10 40.23
C SER A 124 -13.90 -10.20 39.23
N SER A 125 -13.22 -9.85 38.13
CA SER A 125 -12.86 -10.81 37.08
C SER A 125 -11.90 -11.92 37.55
N ASP A 126 -11.13 -11.69 38.61
CA ASP A 126 -10.26 -12.70 39.24
C ASP A 126 -10.97 -13.54 40.32
N ARG A 127 -12.26 -13.28 40.58
CA ARG A 127 -13.13 -13.95 41.56
C ARG A 127 -12.62 -13.88 43.00
N LYS A 128 -11.88 -12.83 43.36
CA LYS A 128 -11.30 -12.65 44.70
C LYS A 128 -11.95 -11.54 45.53
N ASN A 129 -12.62 -10.58 44.89
CA ASN A 129 -13.25 -9.46 45.57
C ASN A 129 -14.67 -9.21 45.04
N CYS A 130 -15.51 -8.60 45.87
CA CYS A 130 -16.76 -8.00 45.41
C CYS A 130 -16.54 -6.51 45.13
N VAL A 131 -17.05 -6.02 44.00
CA VAL A 131 -16.75 -4.68 43.47
C VAL A 131 -18.02 -3.89 43.18
N ALA A 132 -17.92 -2.57 43.37
CA ALA A 132 -19.03 -1.64 43.17
C ALA A 132 -19.09 -1.16 41.72
N SER A 133 -19.47 -2.07 40.81
CA SER A 133 -19.68 -1.79 39.38
C SER A 133 -21.15 -1.54 39.08
N THR A 134 -21.45 -0.84 37.97
CA THR A 134 -22.81 -0.67 37.46
C THR A 134 -23.32 -1.87 36.65
N GLN A 135 -22.45 -2.84 36.37
CA GLN A 135 -22.79 -4.09 35.70
C GLN A 135 -21.87 -5.23 36.16
N SER A 136 -22.30 -6.48 35.94
CA SER A 136 -21.49 -7.67 36.23
C SER A 136 -20.16 -7.64 35.49
N CYS A 137 -19.08 -8.01 36.18
CA CYS A 137 -17.76 -8.21 35.56
C CYS A 137 -17.67 -9.47 34.70
N SER A 138 -18.72 -10.30 34.69
CA SER A 138 -18.89 -11.44 33.79
C SER A 138 -19.78 -11.14 32.57
N SER A 139 -20.23 -9.89 32.43
CA SER A 139 -20.98 -9.43 31.25
C SER A 139 -20.16 -9.64 29.97
N ASN A 140 -20.83 -9.71 28.82
CA ASN A 140 -20.21 -9.89 27.50
C ASN A 140 -20.34 -8.67 26.57
N SER A 141 -20.87 -7.56 27.09
CA SER A 141 -21.17 -6.35 26.32
C SER A 141 -21.24 -5.13 27.23
N ASN A 142 -21.24 -3.95 26.62
CA ASN A 142 -21.41 -2.65 27.28
C ASN A 142 -20.32 -2.30 28.31
N PHE A 143 -19.13 -2.90 28.22
CA PHE A 143 -18.01 -2.47 29.04
C PHE A 143 -17.64 -1.01 28.74
N SER A 144 -17.36 -0.26 29.81
CA SER A 144 -16.74 1.06 29.78
C SER A 144 -15.41 0.99 30.53
N ASP A 145 -14.51 1.96 30.29
CA ASP A 145 -13.23 2.02 30.99
C ASP A 145 -13.42 2.06 32.52
N ASN A 146 -14.45 2.75 33.02
CA ASN A 146 -14.77 2.78 34.45
C ASN A 146 -15.15 1.38 34.98
N ILE A 147 -15.98 0.64 34.24
CA ILE A 147 -16.33 -0.74 34.61
C ILE A 147 -15.07 -1.61 34.59
N CYS A 148 -14.22 -1.47 33.59
CA CYS A 148 -12.99 -2.25 33.47
C CYS A 148 -12.00 -1.98 34.59
N GLN A 149 -11.79 -0.73 34.99
CA GLN A 149 -10.94 -0.37 36.13
C GLN A 149 -11.42 -0.98 37.45
N ILE A 150 -12.74 -1.02 37.66
CA ILE A 150 -13.36 -1.60 38.86
C ILE A 150 -13.29 -3.13 38.83
N CYS A 151 -13.64 -3.74 37.71
CA CYS A 151 -13.73 -5.19 37.55
C CYS A 151 -12.37 -5.88 37.42
N ASN A 152 -11.39 -5.22 36.80
CA ASN A 152 -10.09 -5.78 36.48
C ASN A 152 -9.00 -4.69 36.48
N PRO A 153 -8.33 -4.45 37.62
CA PRO A 153 -7.28 -3.43 37.72
C PRO A 153 -6.09 -3.65 36.76
N SER A 154 -5.88 -4.86 36.25
CA SER A 154 -4.84 -5.18 35.26
C SER A 154 -5.26 -4.97 33.80
N LYS A 155 -6.58 -4.84 33.54
CA LYS A 155 -7.18 -4.63 32.23
C LYS A 155 -8.16 -3.45 32.31
N GLN A 156 -7.60 -2.25 32.27
CA GLN A 156 -8.31 -1.03 32.69
C GLN A 156 -9.18 -0.39 31.61
N TYR A 157 -9.09 -0.84 30.35
CA TYR A 157 -9.78 -0.19 29.25
C TYR A 157 -10.76 -1.14 28.58
N ALA A 158 -11.92 -0.65 28.16
CA ALA A 158 -12.86 -1.43 27.36
C ALA A 158 -12.38 -1.51 25.91
N SER A 159 -12.53 -2.68 25.28
CA SER A 159 -12.31 -2.84 23.84
C SER A 159 -13.23 -1.94 23.02
N SER A 160 -12.88 -1.67 21.76
CA SER A 160 -13.66 -0.75 20.91
C SER A 160 -15.08 -1.25 20.63
N ASP A 161 -15.31 -2.56 20.65
CA ASP A 161 -16.63 -3.19 20.51
C ASP A 161 -17.37 -3.34 21.86
N LYS A 162 -16.74 -2.90 22.96
CA LYS A 162 -17.28 -2.93 24.33
C LYS A 162 -17.62 -4.33 24.86
N THR A 163 -17.00 -5.38 24.30
CA THR A 163 -17.27 -6.77 24.69
C THR A 163 -16.35 -7.30 25.78
N GLN A 164 -15.19 -6.66 25.99
CA GLN A 164 -14.19 -7.10 26.96
C GLN A 164 -13.34 -5.95 27.51
N CYS A 165 -12.65 -6.21 28.63
CA CYS A 165 -11.63 -5.34 29.19
C CYS A 165 -10.23 -5.79 28.73
N VAL A 166 -9.37 -4.83 28.40
CA VAL A 166 -8.04 -5.06 27.79
C VAL A 166 -6.93 -4.32 28.53
N ALA A 167 -5.73 -4.88 28.48
CA ALA A 167 -4.51 -4.31 29.08
C ALA A 167 -3.77 -3.40 28.09
N SER A 168 -4.48 -2.49 27.42
CA SER A 168 -3.88 -1.48 26.55
C SER A 168 -3.13 -0.43 27.39
N SER A 169 -2.12 0.25 26.82
CA SER A 169 -1.43 1.33 27.51
C SER A 169 -2.24 2.64 27.58
N HIS A 170 -3.35 2.73 26.85
CA HIS A 170 -4.26 3.88 26.82
C HIS A 170 -5.68 3.44 26.43
N PRO A 171 -6.72 4.30 26.62
CA PRO A 171 -8.09 4.00 26.21
C PRO A 171 -8.21 3.59 24.74
N CYS A 172 -9.18 2.72 24.43
CA CYS A 172 -9.39 2.22 23.07
C CYS A 172 -10.19 3.19 22.16
N ASN A 173 -10.43 4.42 22.61
CA ASN A 173 -11.12 5.49 21.90
C ASN A 173 -10.21 6.70 21.60
N VAL A 174 -8.89 6.56 21.75
CA VAL A 174 -7.94 7.63 21.42
C VAL A 174 -7.81 7.85 19.91
N THR A 175 -7.45 9.07 19.51
CA THR A 175 -7.27 9.47 18.11
C THR A 175 -5.83 9.34 17.61
N SER A 176 -4.88 9.02 18.49
CA SER A 176 -3.45 8.91 18.19
C SER A 176 -2.70 8.15 19.27
N GLY A 177 -1.48 7.71 18.97
CA GLY A 177 -0.63 6.94 19.88
C GLY A 177 -0.77 5.43 19.73
N TRP A 178 -1.48 4.98 18.69
CA TRP A 178 -1.66 3.57 18.39
C TRP A 178 -0.33 2.89 18.06
N ASN A 179 -0.16 1.69 18.59
CA ASN A 179 0.89 0.74 18.24
C ASN A 179 0.23 -0.64 18.05
N ASP A 180 0.97 -1.59 17.47
CA ASP A 180 0.44 -2.92 17.16
C ASP A 180 -0.10 -3.67 18.39
N SER A 181 0.54 -3.50 19.55
CA SER A 181 0.07 -4.13 20.79
C SER A 181 -1.27 -3.56 21.24
N ASN A 182 -1.46 -2.25 21.19
CA ASN A 182 -2.72 -1.62 21.56
C ASN A 182 -3.81 -1.90 20.53
N CYS A 183 -3.48 -1.91 19.23
CA CYS A 183 -4.43 -2.22 18.16
C CYS A 183 -4.95 -3.65 18.26
N SER A 184 -4.07 -4.64 18.40
CA SER A 184 -4.46 -6.05 18.56
C SER A 184 -5.30 -6.32 19.81
N LEU A 185 -5.08 -5.56 20.90
CA LEU A 185 -5.90 -5.64 22.10
C LEU A 185 -7.26 -4.94 21.94
N CYS A 186 -7.26 -3.68 21.51
CA CYS A 186 -8.46 -2.84 21.45
C CYS A 186 -9.40 -3.17 20.28
N ILE A 187 -8.84 -3.56 19.13
CA ILE A 187 -9.55 -3.79 17.87
C ILE A 187 -8.96 -5.03 17.18
N PRO A 188 -9.31 -6.26 17.62
CA PRO A 188 -8.68 -7.49 17.10
C PRO A 188 -8.80 -7.69 15.58
N THR A 189 -9.81 -7.11 14.93
CA THR A 189 -9.98 -7.13 13.46
C THR A 189 -9.06 -6.17 12.71
N LYS A 190 -8.38 -5.27 13.43
CA LYS A 190 -7.43 -4.29 12.90
C LYS A 190 -6.16 -4.30 13.77
N PRO A 191 -5.34 -5.36 13.70
CA PRO A 191 -4.32 -5.62 14.71
C PRO A 191 -3.09 -4.71 14.63
N TYR A 192 -2.92 -3.95 13.54
CA TYR A 192 -1.70 -3.15 13.31
C TYR A 192 -1.99 -1.66 13.34
N ALA A 193 -1.06 -0.87 13.84
CA ALA A 193 -1.15 0.58 13.80
C ALA A 193 -0.69 1.12 12.44
N SER A 194 -1.36 2.16 11.93
CA SER A 194 -0.89 2.94 10.79
C SER A 194 0.47 3.58 11.10
N LEU A 195 1.27 3.89 10.08
CA LEU A 195 2.63 4.41 10.30
C LEU A 195 2.63 5.75 11.07
N ASP A 196 1.59 6.56 10.90
CA ASP A 196 1.43 7.83 11.65
C ASP A 196 0.87 7.64 13.07
N GLY A 197 0.59 6.40 13.49
CA GLY A 197 0.08 6.05 14.81
C GLY A 197 -1.33 6.59 15.10
N LYS A 198 -2.08 7.02 14.09
CA LYS A 198 -3.42 7.62 14.27
C LYS A 198 -4.56 6.62 14.24
N THR A 199 -4.39 5.50 13.56
CA THR A 199 -5.46 4.51 13.36
C THR A 199 -4.93 3.10 13.47
N CYS A 200 -5.83 2.16 13.76
CA CYS A 200 -5.58 0.75 13.58
C CYS A 200 -6.11 0.29 12.22
N VAL A 201 -5.39 -0.61 11.55
CA VAL A 201 -5.68 -1.06 10.18
C VAL A 201 -5.72 -2.58 10.08
N ALA A 202 -6.52 -3.07 9.13
CA ALA A 202 -6.73 -4.50 8.87
C ALA A 202 -5.68 -5.08 7.89
N SER A 203 -4.43 -4.66 8.03
CA SER A 203 -3.32 -5.19 7.22
C SER A 203 -3.02 -6.63 7.61
N THR A 204 -2.51 -7.43 6.68
CA THR A 204 -2.06 -8.80 6.98
C THR A 204 -0.63 -8.86 7.53
N ILE A 205 0.07 -7.72 7.53
CA ILE A 205 1.42 -7.54 8.09
C ILE A 205 1.51 -6.23 8.89
N PRO A 206 2.47 -6.10 9.83
CA PRO A 206 2.77 -4.85 10.51
C PRO A 206 3.10 -3.71 9.54
N CYS A 207 2.65 -2.48 9.84
CA CYS A 207 2.88 -1.35 8.93
C CYS A 207 4.35 -0.87 8.88
N ASN A 208 5.19 -1.38 9.79
CA ASN A 208 6.65 -1.20 9.82
C ASN A 208 7.42 -2.38 9.19
N SER A 209 6.74 -3.32 8.52
CA SER A 209 7.37 -4.46 7.86
C SER A 209 8.31 -4.02 6.73
N THR A 210 9.39 -4.78 6.53
CA THR A 210 10.38 -4.57 5.47
C THR A 210 10.10 -5.40 4.20
N SER A 211 9.12 -6.31 4.25
CA SER A 211 8.72 -7.15 3.12
C SER A 211 7.28 -7.66 3.24
N GLY A 212 6.78 -8.28 2.17
CA GLY A 212 5.42 -8.83 2.11
C GLY A 212 4.36 -7.79 1.74
N TRP A 213 4.77 -6.62 1.24
CA TRP A 213 3.85 -5.56 0.86
C TRP A 213 2.95 -5.97 -0.31
N THR A 214 1.68 -5.65 -0.18
CA THR A 214 0.64 -5.79 -1.22
C THR A 214 -0.09 -4.47 -1.35
N ASP A 215 -0.75 -4.22 -2.47
CA ASP A 215 -1.54 -2.98 -2.66
C ASP A 215 -2.62 -2.82 -1.57
N SER A 216 -3.21 -3.92 -1.10
CA SER A 216 -4.15 -3.90 0.03
C SER A 216 -3.48 -3.42 1.32
N ASN A 217 -2.31 -3.97 1.67
CA ASN A 217 -1.59 -3.55 2.88
C ASN A 217 -1.06 -2.12 2.75
N CYS A 218 -0.59 -1.73 1.56
CA CYS A 218 -0.09 -0.38 1.29
C CYS A 218 -1.18 0.67 1.39
N SER A 219 -2.33 0.47 0.75
CA SER A 219 -3.46 1.42 0.84
C SER A 219 -4.00 1.58 2.27
N GLN A 220 -3.92 0.53 3.09
CA GLN A 220 -4.31 0.57 4.50
C GLN A 220 -3.27 1.26 5.38
N CYS A 221 -1.99 0.88 5.28
CA CYS A 221 -0.91 1.41 6.12
C CYS A 221 -0.40 2.81 5.66
N TYR A 222 -0.46 3.08 4.35
CA TYR A 222 0.09 4.25 3.67
C TYR A 222 -0.89 4.80 2.62
N PRO A 223 -1.92 5.57 3.01
CA PRO A 223 -2.90 6.10 2.06
C PRO A 223 -2.30 6.94 0.92
N LEU A 224 -1.16 7.60 1.16
CA LEU A 224 -0.43 8.39 0.14
C LEU A 224 0.55 7.56 -0.71
N LYS A 225 0.74 6.27 -0.40
CA LYS A 225 1.57 5.33 -1.16
C LYS A 225 0.81 4.01 -1.30
N PRO A 226 -0.30 3.99 -2.06
CA PRO A 226 -1.26 2.90 -1.97
C PRO A 226 -0.83 1.60 -2.64
N TYR A 227 0.26 1.60 -3.41
CA TYR A 227 0.69 0.45 -4.20
C TYR A 227 1.99 -0.15 -3.68
N ALA A 228 2.12 -1.47 -3.73
CA ALA A 228 3.36 -2.15 -3.37
C ALA A 228 4.36 -2.11 -4.53
N SER A 229 5.64 -1.95 -4.24
CA SER A 229 6.72 -2.13 -5.21
C SER A 229 6.73 -3.57 -5.74
N LEU A 230 7.31 -3.79 -6.93
CA LEU A 230 7.27 -5.12 -7.55
C LEU A 230 8.02 -6.18 -6.73
N ASP A 231 9.07 -5.79 -6.01
CA ASP A 231 9.83 -6.66 -5.11
C ASP A 231 9.13 -6.91 -3.75
N GLY A 232 7.97 -6.28 -3.52
CA GLY A 232 7.19 -6.42 -2.29
C GLY A 232 7.87 -5.87 -1.03
N LYS A 233 8.89 -5.04 -1.18
CA LYS A 233 9.67 -4.49 -0.04
C LYS A 233 9.20 -3.12 0.44
N SER A 234 8.42 -2.41 -0.36
CA SER A 234 7.99 -1.05 -0.02
C SER A 234 6.63 -0.70 -0.60
N CYS A 235 6.06 0.39 -0.11
CA CYS A 235 4.89 1.04 -0.69
C CYS A 235 5.32 2.30 -1.44
N VAL A 236 4.72 2.55 -2.61
CA VAL A 236 5.10 3.62 -3.54
C VAL A 236 3.89 4.47 -3.94
N ASN A 237 4.16 5.74 -4.24
CA ASN A 237 3.15 6.69 -4.71
C ASN A 237 3.02 6.63 -6.24
N SER A 238 2.64 5.48 -6.76
CA SER A 238 2.36 5.32 -8.19
C SER A 238 0.93 5.72 -8.51
N THR A 239 0.66 6.13 -9.74
CA THR A 239 -0.72 6.41 -10.19
C THR A 239 -1.46 5.14 -10.61
N ILE A 240 -0.75 4.03 -10.74
CA ILE A 240 -1.26 2.69 -11.06
C ILE A 240 -0.60 1.64 -10.17
N SER A 241 -1.22 0.46 -10.04
CA SER A 241 -0.58 -0.68 -9.39
C SER A 241 0.72 -1.05 -10.10
N CYS A 242 1.78 -1.36 -9.33
CA CYS A 242 3.03 -1.85 -9.92
C CYS A 242 2.91 -3.25 -10.55
N LYS A 243 1.73 -3.88 -10.45
CA LYS A 243 1.36 -5.13 -11.12
C LYS A 243 0.45 -4.89 -12.34
N SER A 244 0.24 -3.62 -12.73
CA SER A 244 -0.56 -3.27 -13.90
C SER A 244 0.04 -3.84 -15.18
N GLN A 245 -0.82 -4.15 -16.15
CA GLN A 245 -0.44 -4.64 -17.48
C GLN A 245 -0.30 -3.50 -18.51
N SER A 246 -0.77 -2.30 -18.18
CA SER A 246 -0.73 -1.14 -19.09
C SER A 246 -0.80 0.18 -18.32
N GLY A 247 -0.63 1.29 -19.05
CA GLY A 247 -0.64 2.65 -18.51
C GLY A 247 0.69 3.04 -17.85
N TRP A 248 1.76 2.31 -18.16
CA TRP A 248 3.08 2.61 -17.63
C TRP A 248 3.58 3.95 -18.16
N THR A 249 4.14 4.73 -17.25
CA THR A 249 4.84 6.00 -17.53
C THR A 249 6.24 5.90 -16.93
N ASP A 250 7.17 6.71 -17.41
CA ASP A 250 8.53 6.76 -16.83
C ASP A 250 8.49 7.03 -15.32
N TYR A 251 7.56 7.87 -14.86
CA TYR A 251 7.34 8.12 -13.44
C TYR A 251 6.97 6.84 -12.68
N ASN A 252 5.96 6.11 -13.16
CA ASN A 252 5.50 4.87 -12.52
C ASN A 252 6.58 3.78 -12.58
N CYS A 253 7.32 3.68 -13.69
CA CYS A 253 8.42 2.74 -13.83
C CYS A 253 9.53 3.02 -12.82
N ALA A 254 9.98 4.28 -12.72
CA ALA A 254 11.08 4.66 -11.82
C ALA A 254 10.80 4.40 -10.34
N ILE A 255 9.54 4.46 -9.91
CA ILE A 255 9.15 4.19 -8.51
C ILE A 255 8.79 2.73 -8.26
N CYS A 256 8.18 2.03 -9.23
CA CYS A 256 7.81 0.63 -9.09
C CYS A 256 8.99 -0.33 -9.24
N TYR A 257 9.99 0.06 -10.04
CA TYR A 257 11.15 -0.77 -10.39
C TYR A 257 12.47 -0.09 -10.01
N PRO A 258 13.37 -0.79 -9.30
CA PRO A 258 14.71 -0.26 -9.01
C PRO A 258 15.59 -0.06 -10.26
N THR A 259 15.42 -0.91 -11.29
CA THR A 259 16.33 -0.99 -12.45
C THR A 259 15.69 -0.69 -13.81
N LYS A 260 14.36 -0.61 -13.87
CA LYS A 260 13.59 -0.39 -15.11
C LYS A 260 12.87 0.94 -15.02
N LYS A 261 13.53 2.02 -15.46
CA LYS A 261 13.11 3.39 -15.16
C LYS A 261 12.20 4.01 -16.21
N TYR A 262 12.09 3.40 -17.39
CA TYR A 262 11.38 3.98 -18.52
C TYR A 262 10.26 3.05 -18.99
N ALA A 263 9.15 3.62 -19.45
CA ALA A 263 8.06 2.89 -20.05
C ALA A 263 8.33 2.61 -21.53
N SER A 264 7.89 1.46 -22.02
CA SER A 264 7.84 1.16 -23.46
C SER A 264 6.89 2.12 -24.19
N LEU A 265 7.05 2.27 -25.51
CA LEU A 265 6.22 3.19 -26.31
C LEU A 265 4.72 2.84 -26.28
N ASP A 266 4.40 1.55 -26.19
CA ASP A 266 3.03 1.04 -26.06
C ASP A 266 2.50 1.08 -24.61
N GLN A 267 3.30 1.55 -23.66
CA GLN A 267 2.98 1.68 -22.23
C GLN A 267 2.58 0.36 -21.55
N THR A 268 2.98 -0.78 -22.09
CA THR A 268 2.65 -2.11 -21.53
C THR A 268 3.71 -2.62 -20.56
N THR A 269 4.95 -2.12 -20.65
CA THR A 269 6.06 -2.61 -19.83
C THR A 269 7.01 -1.51 -19.37
N CYS A 270 7.72 -1.76 -18.27
CA CYS A 270 8.90 -0.99 -17.89
C CYS A 270 10.18 -1.68 -18.38
N ILE A 271 11.11 -0.88 -18.88
CA ILE A 271 12.34 -1.31 -19.54
C ILE A 271 13.56 -0.63 -18.93
N SER A 272 14.72 -1.23 -19.18
CA SER A 272 16.04 -0.74 -18.77
C SER A 272 16.78 -0.08 -19.93
N SER A 273 16.09 0.82 -20.65
CA SER A 273 16.76 1.69 -21.64
C SER A 273 17.68 2.69 -20.94
N SER A 274 18.65 3.24 -21.68
CA SER A 274 19.51 4.31 -21.17
C SER A 274 18.77 5.64 -20.99
N GLN A 275 17.67 5.83 -21.72
CA GLN A 275 16.86 7.06 -21.74
C GLN A 275 15.36 6.78 -21.97
N SER A 276 14.52 7.82 -21.89
CA SER A 276 13.10 7.69 -22.20
C SER A 276 12.87 7.30 -23.66
N CYS A 277 11.88 6.46 -23.93
CA CYS A 277 11.48 6.10 -25.30
C CYS A 277 10.88 7.26 -26.09
N THR A 278 10.56 8.36 -25.40
CA THR A 278 10.09 9.61 -26.02
C THR A 278 11.21 10.65 -26.15
N SER A 279 12.46 10.28 -25.83
CA SER A 279 13.62 11.16 -25.97
C SER A 279 13.81 11.58 -27.43
N PRO A 280 14.01 12.88 -27.71
CA PRO A 280 14.09 13.38 -29.08
C PRO A 280 15.47 13.20 -29.73
N THR A 281 16.48 12.69 -29.02
CA THR A 281 17.87 12.65 -29.50
C THR A 281 18.65 11.49 -28.88
N ASN A 282 19.77 11.12 -29.50
CA ASN A 282 20.73 10.11 -29.03
C ASN A 282 20.12 8.71 -28.82
N MET A 283 19.04 8.37 -29.53
CA MET A 283 18.51 7.02 -29.54
C MET A 283 19.55 6.05 -30.12
N THR A 284 19.80 4.96 -29.41
CA THR A 284 20.63 3.85 -29.89
C THR A 284 19.75 2.68 -30.32
N ASP A 285 20.30 1.75 -31.10
CA ASP A 285 19.60 0.50 -31.44
C ASP A 285 19.19 -0.29 -30.19
N SER A 286 20.01 -0.26 -29.13
CA SER A 286 19.66 -0.91 -27.86
C SER A 286 18.45 -0.27 -27.21
N ASP A 287 18.33 1.06 -27.26
CA ASP A 287 17.15 1.77 -26.74
C ASP A 287 15.94 1.45 -27.60
N CYS A 288 16.08 1.52 -28.93
CA CYS A 288 14.99 1.23 -29.86
C CYS A 288 14.43 -0.18 -29.72
N LEU A 289 15.30 -1.19 -29.64
CA LEU A 289 14.88 -2.57 -29.43
C LEU A 289 14.09 -2.76 -28.13
N LEU A 290 14.47 -2.08 -27.06
CA LEU A 290 13.76 -2.14 -25.77
C LEU A 290 12.45 -1.33 -25.82
N CYS A 291 12.47 -0.15 -26.43
CA CYS A 291 11.34 0.78 -26.50
C CYS A 291 10.21 0.30 -27.41
N ASN A 292 10.55 -0.30 -28.55
CA ASN A 292 9.62 -0.90 -29.48
C ASN A 292 10.32 -1.98 -30.33
N PRO A 293 10.13 -3.27 -30.01
CA PRO A 293 10.73 -4.38 -30.75
C PRO A 293 10.38 -4.44 -32.25
N THR A 294 9.30 -3.79 -32.70
CA THR A 294 8.92 -3.74 -34.12
C THR A 294 9.74 -2.73 -34.93
N THR A 295 10.40 -1.79 -34.26
CA THR A 295 11.29 -0.78 -34.86
C THR A 295 12.63 -0.77 -34.11
N PRO A 296 13.47 -1.81 -34.27
CA PRO A 296 14.58 -2.06 -33.35
C PRO A 296 15.82 -1.19 -33.59
N TYR A 297 15.86 -0.39 -34.65
CA TYR A 297 17.05 0.36 -35.04
C TYR A 297 16.84 1.88 -34.93
N ALA A 298 17.83 2.61 -34.44
CA ALA A 298 17.82 4.06 -34.48
C ALA A 298 18.10 4.54 -35.91
N ASN A 299 17.41 5.58 -36.36
CA ASN A 299 17.69 6.21 -37.63
C ASN A 299 19.05 6.95 -37.62
N ILE A 300 19.50 7.44 -38.78
CA ILE A 300 20.83 8.07 -38.89
C ILE A 300 20.98 9.34 -38.04
N LEU A 301 19.86 10.01 -37.76
CA LEU A 301 19.80 11.21 -36.93
C LEU A 301 19.67 10.89 -35.43
N GLN A 302 19.48 9.62 -35.06
CA GLN A 302 19.30 9.16 -33.67
C GLN A 302 18.13 9.84 -32.94
N ILE A 303 17.07 10.18 -33.67
CA ILE A 303 15.89 10.88 -33.14
C ILE A 303 14.63 10.00 -33.14
N TYR A 304 14.60 8.93 -33.95
CA TYR A 304 13.48 7.99 -34.01
C TYR A 304 13.96 6.55 -34.23
N CYS A 305 13.11 5.61 -33.85
CA CYS A 305 13.31 4.18 -34.09
C CYS A 305 12.58 3.74 -35.35
N VAL A 306 13.20 2.87 -36.14
CA VAL A 306 12.73 2.50 -37.48
C VAL A 306 12.82 1.00 -37.73
N ALA A 307 11.94 0.51 -38.60
CA ALA A 307 11.92 -0.87 -39.08
C ALA A 307 12.84 -1.04 -40.29
N SER A 308 14.15 -0.93 -40.06
CA SER A 308 15.18 -1.30 -41.05
C SER A 308 15.50 -2.79 -40.92
N SER A 309 16.02 -3.41 -41.97
CA SER A 309 16.45 -4.82 -41.97
C SER A 309 17.71 -5.08 -41.13
N VAL A 310 18.55 -4.05 -40.97
CA VAL A 310 19.73 -4.01 -40.07
C VAL A 310 19.96 -2.58 -39.58
N SER A 311 20.91 -2.38 -38.66
CA SER A 311 21.25 -1.07 -38.11
C SER A 311 21.50 -0.02 -39.20
N CYS A 312 20.93 1.17 -38.99
CA CYS A 312 21.20 2.34 -39.83
C CYS A 312 22.59 2.92 -39.57
N ILE A 313 23.13 2.70 -38.37
CA ILE A 313 24.37 3.31 -37.87
C ILE A 313 25.49 2.29 -38.01
N ASN A 314 26.66 2.72 -38.47
CA ASN A 314 27.83 1.86 -38.68
C ASN A 314 27.57 0.64 -39.60
N ARG A 315 26.60 0.75 -40.50
CA ARG A 315 26.29 -0.31 -41.48
C ARG A 315 27.49 -0.54 -42.39
N ASN A 316 27.91 -1.79 -42.56
CA ASN A 316 29.00 -2.19 -43.43
C ASN A 316 28.46 -2.79 -44.75
N PRO A 317 28.37 -1.99 -45.83
CA PRO A 317 27.79 -2.45 -47.09
C PRO A 317 28.60 -3.56 -47.80
N ASN A 318 29.84 -3.81 -47.39
CA ASN A 318 30.65 -4.90 -47.94
C ASN A 318 30.19 -6.28 -47.45
N MET A 319 29.40 -6.33 -46.37
CA MET A 319 28.79 -7.57 -45.90
C MET A 319 27.48 -7.81 -46.65
N ALA A 320 27.33 -8.99 -47.25
CA ALA A 320 26.17 -9.30 -48.10
C ALA A 320 24.81 -9.12 -47.39
N ASN A 321 24.77 -9.37 -46.07
CA ASN A 321 23.57 -9.21 -45.24
C ASN A 321 23.35 -7.79 -44.70
N GLN A 322 24.19 -6.83 -45.06
CA GLN A 322 24.08 -5.43 -44.64
C GLN A 322 23.98 -4.46 -45.82
N LYS A 323 23.72 -4.95 -47.03
CA LYS A 323 23.41 -4.09 -48.17
C LYS A 323 22.15 -3.27 -47.91
N TRP A 324 22.15 -2.03 -48.37
CA TRP A 324 20.99 -1.15 -48.30
C TRP A 324 19.91 -1.60 -49.28
N THR A 325 18.66 -1.59 -48.81
CA THR A 325 17.47 -1.66 -49.67
C THR A 325 16.76 -0.31 -49.70
N ASP A 326 15.90 -0.07 -50.70
CA ASP A 326 15.11 1.17 -50.76
C ASP A 326 14.28 1.39 -49.48
N SER A 327 13.72 0.31 -48.93
CA SER A 327 12.97 0.34 -47.66
C SER A 327 13.87 0.79 -46.50
N ASP A 328 15.11 0.29 -46.42
CA ASP A 328 16.04 0.69 -45.39
C ASP A 328 16.46 2.15 -45.53
N CYS A 329 16.72 2.60 -46.77
CA CYS A 329 17.13 3.98 -47.03
C CYS A 329 16.03 4.96 -46.63
N GLN A 330 14.79 4.67 -47.00
CA GLN A 330 13.64 5.47 -46.61
C GLN A 330 13.44 5.48 -45.08
N ALA A 331 13.58 4.32 -44.43
CA ALA A 331 13.48 4.19 -42.99
C ALA A 331 14.59 4.99 -42.25
N CYS A 332 15.85 4.78 -42.63
CA CYS A 332 17.00 5.31 -41.91
C CYS A 332 17.29 6.79 -42.15
N TYR A 333 16.97 7.33 -43.34
CA TYR A 333 17.29 8.71 -43.72
C TYR A 333 16.07 9.62 -43.88
N SER A 334 14.90 9.08 -44.26
CA SER A 334 13.61 9.73 -44.61
C SER A 334 13.18 9.50 -46.06
N VAL A 335 11.95 9.93 -46.38
CA VAL A 335 11.36 9.86 -47.72
C VAL A 335 12.24 10.59 -48.75
N GLY A 336 12.44 9.95 -49.90
CA GLY A 336 13.26 10.48 -50.99
C GLY A 336 14.65 9.86 -51.09
N TYR A 337 15.04 9.01 -50.13
CA TYR A 337 16.27 8.23 -50.24
C TYR A 337 16.02 6.88 -50.94
N ARG A 338 16.94 6.47 -51.82
CA ARG A 338 16.95 5.17 -52.49
C ARG A 338 18.28 4.45 -52.31
N ALA A 339 18.28 3.13 -52.32
CA ALA A 339 19.52 2.36 -52.28
C ALA A 339 20.18 2.33 -53.65
N GLN A 340 21.51 2.45 -53.68
CA GLN A 340 22.27 2.19 -54.89
C GLN A 340 22.04 0.74 -55.36
N LEU A 341 22.16 0.49 -56.66
CA LEU A 341 21.89 -0.83 -57.26
C LEU A 341 22.76 -1.95 -56.66
N ASN A 342 23.99 -1.63 -56.25
CA ASN A 342 24.91 -2.57 -55.60
C ASN A 342 24.65 -2.73 -54.08
N GLY A 343 23.76 -1.89 -53.51
CA GLY A 343 23.42 -1.79 -52.10
C GLY A 343 24.46 -1.07 -51.23
N SER A 344 25.43 -0.34 -51.82
CA SER A 344 26.54 0.22 -51.05
C SER A 344 26.21 1.47 -50.23
N ALA A 345 25.23 2.25 -50.67
CA ALA A 345 24.83 3.49 -50.00
C ALA A 345 23.37 3.83 -50.27
N CYS A 346 22.88 4.83 -49.55
CA CYS A 346 21.63 5.52 -49.85
C CYS A 346 21.91 6.84 -50.57
N VAL A 347 21.12 7.13 -51.59
CA VAL A 347 21.18 8.34 -52.41
C VAL A 347 19.97 9.21 -52.10
N ASN A 348 20.18 10.49 -51.82
CA ASN A 348 19.09 11.45 -51.66
C ASN A 348 18.57 11.89 -53.03
N CYS A 349 17.47 11.30 -53.50
CA CYS A 349 16.87 11.65 -54.79
C CYS A 349 16.20 13.03 -54.82
N ASN A 350 16.08 13.70 -53.67
CA ASN A 350 15.61 15.08 -53.57
C ASN A 350 16.77 16.10 -53.54
N ALA A 351 18.03 15.64 -53.61
CA ALA A 351 19.17 16.55 -53.68
C ALA A 351 19.14 17.33 -55.00
N SER A 352 19.31 18.66 -54.93
CA SER A 352 19.37 19.51 -56.13
C SER A 352 20.76 19.58 -56.75
N LEU A 353 21.80 19.12 -56.07
CA LEU A 353 23.21 19.21 -56.47
C LEU A 353 23.97 17.96 -56.03
N GLY A 354 25.12 17.73 -56.65
CA GLY A 354 26.07 16.68 -56.27
C GLY A 354 25.68 15.24 -56.65
N LEU A 355 24.60 15.04 -57.41
CA LEU A 355 24.23 13.73 -57.93
C LEU A 355 25.10 13.37 -59.14
N SER A 356 25.44 12.09 -59.29
CA SER A 356 26.07 11.55 -60.50
C SER A 356 25.02 11.09 -61.53
N ASN A 357 25.45 10.77 -62.76
CA ASN A 357 24.57 10.14 -63.76
C ASN A 357 23.92 8.85 -63.23
N ALA A 358 24.67 8.05 -62.46
CA ALA A 358 24.14 6.81 -61.87
C ALA A 358 23.04 7.11 -60.84
N ASP A 359 23.24 8.14 -60.02
CA ASP A 359 22.26 8.59 -59.03
C ASP A 359 21.00 9.16 -59.70
N CYS A 360 21.17 10.01 -60.72
CA CYS A 360 20.04 10.59 -61.44
C CYS A 360 19.19 9.52 -62.17
N SER A 361 19.83 8.52 -62.78
CA SER A 361 19.13 7.38 -63.38
C SER A 361 18.42 6.52 -62.34
N LEU A 362 19.05 6.26 -61.18
CA LEU A 362 18.43 5.56 -60.06
C LEU A 362 17.16 6.29 -59.56
N CYS A 363 17.22 7.61 -59.46
CA CYS A 363 16.16 8.43 -58.89
C CYS A 363 14.99 8.70 -59.84
N ASN A 364 15.25 8.89 -61.14
CA ASN A 364 14.26 9.30 -62.14
C ASN A 364 13.83 8.17 -63.10
N GLY A 365 14.38 6.96 -62.95
CA GLY A 365 14.08 5.80 -63.78
C GLY A 365 14.74 5.85 -65.17
N GLN A 366 14.59 4.78 -65.95
CA GLN A 366 15.17 4.64 -67.29
C GLN A 366 14.10 4.79 -68.38
N GLY A 367 13.94 5.99 -68.92
CA GLY A 367 13.09 6.32 -70.08
C GLY A 367 13.52 7.61 -70.79
N ILE A 368 13.31 7.70 -72.11
CA ILE A 368 13.64 8.91 -72.88
C ILE A 368 12.87 10.11 -72.31
N GLY A 369 13.58 11.20 -72.00
CA GLY A 369 12.99 12.41 -71.43
C GLY A 369 12.88 12.43 -69.89
N THR A 370 13.32 11.38 -69.18
CA THR A 370 13.47 11.46 -67.71
C THR A 370 14.81 12.10 -67.34
N ASN A 371 14.85 12.81 -66.20
CA ASN A 371 16.04 13.51 -65.69
C ASN A 371 17.14 12.52 -65.23
N GLN A 372 17.76 11.78 -66.14
CA GLN A 372 18.68 10.68 -65.84
C GLN A 372 20.13 11.08 -65.72
N TYR A 373 20.50 12.26 -66.19
CA TYR A 373 21.89 12.66 -66.31
C TYR A 373 22.17 13.79 -65.33
N ALA A 374 23.35 13.80 -64.74
CA ALA A 374 23.81 14.90 -63.91
C ALA A 374 24.45 15.97 -64.80
N ASN A 375 24.06 17.23 -64.59
CA ASN A 375 24.81 18.36 -65.11
C ASN A 375 26.09 18.60 -64.29
N TYR A 376 26.88 19.63 -64.63
CA TYR A 376 28.15 19.91 -63.95
C TYR A 376 28.02 20.22 -62.44
N LEU A 377 26.85 20.63 -61.98
CA LEU A 377 26.55 20.86 -60.56
C LEU A 377 26.01 19.62 -59.85
N GLY A 378 25.72 18.55 -60.60
CA GLY A 378 25.07 17.35 -60.10
C GLY A 378 23.56 17.50 -59.91
N SER A 379 22.90 18.37 -60.67
CA SER A 379 21.44 18.39 -60.80
C SER A 379 21.01 17.44 -61.92
N CYS A 380 19.90 16.74 -61.71
CA CYS A 380 19.39 15.80 -62.71
C CYS A 380 18.67 16.49 -63.86
N VAL A 381 19.07 16.20 -65.09
CA VAL A 381 18.63 16.78 -66.35
C VAL A 381 18.34 15.69 -67.39
N PRO A 382 17.51 15.95 -68.42
CA PRO A 382 17.14 14.93 -69.40
C PRO A 382 18.20 14.73 -70.50
N VAL A 383 19.23 15.58 -70.54
CA VAL A 383 20.28 15.59 -71.58
C VAL A 383 21.53 14.88 -71.08
N ASN A 384 22.11 13.98 -71.88
CA ASN A 384 23.36 13.30 -71.55
C ASN A 384 24.56 14.25 -71.59
N CYS A 385 24.91 14.81 -70.43
CA CYS A 385 26.00 15.77 -70.29
C CYS A 385 27.40 15.16 -70.44
N SER A 386 27.52 13.84 -70.62
CA SER A 386 28.77 13.13 -70.86
C SER A 386 29.00 12.79 -72.35
N LYS A 387 28.13 13.26 -73.25
CA LYS A 387 28.32 13.05 -74.70
C LYS A 387 29.52 13.85 -75.23
N THR A 388 30.20 13.28 -76.21
CA THR A 388 31.41 13.88 -76.82
C THR A 388 31.15 14.58 -78.15
N SER A 389 29.93 14.49 -78.68
CA SER A 389 29.53 15.15 -79.92
C SER A 389 28.01 15.34 -80.01
N GLY A 390 27.56 16.14 -80.99
CA GLY A 390 26.16 16.44 -81.21
C GLY A 390 25.58 17.41 -80.17
N TRP A 391 26.40 18.29 -79.60
CA TRP A 391 25.95 19.38 -78.73
C TRP A 391 25.16 20.42 -79.51
N VAL A 392 24.05 20.87 -78.94
CA VAL A 392 23.32 22.09 -79.34
C VAL A 392 23.26 23.06 -78.16
N ASP A 393 23.01 24.34 -78.41
CA ASP A 393 23.02 25.38 -77.36
C ASP A 393 22.11 25.03 -76.17
N SER A 394 20.91 24.49 -76.43
CA SER A 394 19.99 24.06 -75.37
C SER A 394 20.58 22.96 -74.47
N ASP A 395 21.40 22.07 -75.03
CA ASP A 395 22.06 21.02 -74.26
C ASP A 395 23.18 21.62 -73.41
N CYS A 396 23.95 22.55 -73.98
CA CYS A 396 25.04 23.24 -73.29
C CYS A 396 24.53 24.08 -72.11
N GLU A 397 23.43 24.82 -72.28
CA GLU A 397 22.80 25.59 -71.19
C GLU A 397 22.35 24.69 -70.03
N VAL A 398 21.74 23.53 -70.34
CA VAL A 398 21.24 22.57 -69.35
C VAL A 398 22.40 21.84 -68.64
N CYS A 399 23.44 21.46 -69.37
CA CYS A 399 24.56 20.68 -68.86
C CYS A 399 25.64 21.53 -68.17
N ASN A 400 25.84 22.76 -68.61
CA ASN A 400 26.74 23.72 -67.99
C ASN A 400 26.36 25.17 -68.32
N SER A 401 25.65 25.81 -67.39
CA SER A 401 25.23 27.22 -67.53
C SER A 401 26.38 28.22 -67.62
N THR A 402 27.62 27.83 -67.32
CA THR A 402 28.82 28.67 -67.52
C THR A 402 29.39 28.61 -68.95
N THR A 403 28.96 27.65 -69.76
CA THR A 403 29.35 27.46 -71.17
C THR A 403 28.11 27.17 -72.01
N PRO A 404 27.21 28.14 -72.23
CA PRO A 404 25.87 27.88 -72.77
C PRO A 404 25.81 27.65 -74.28
N THR A 405 26.92 27.78 -75.02
CA THR A 405 26.91 27.73 -76.50
C THR A 405 27.68 26.54 -77.03
N ALA A 406 27.13 25.79 -77.98
CA ALA A 406 27.82 24.69 -78.65
C ALA A 406 28.81 25.20 -79.70
N SER A 407 29.92 24.48 -79.92
CA SER A 407 30.81 24.73 -81.05
C SER A 407 30.11 24.45 -82.39
N SER A 408 30.59 25.05 -83.47
CA SER A 408 29.99 24.88 -84.81
C SER A 408 30.03 23.44 -85.33
N ASP A 409 30.98 22.64 -84.86
CA ASP A 409 31.09 21.20 -85.15
C ASP A 409 30.36 20.32 -84.11
N GLY A 410 29.74 20.94 -83.09
CA GLY A 410 28.95 20.27 -82.04
C GLY A 410 29.76 19.37 -81.12
N THR A 411 31.09 19.53 -81.03
CA THR A 411 31.98 18.66 -80.24
C THR A 411 32.18 19.15 -78.81
N ILE A 412 32.07 20.46 -78.53
CA ILE A 412 32.31 21.06 -77.22
C ILE A 412 31.31 22.18 -76.90
N CYS A 413 31.11 22.46 -75.61
CA CYS A 413 30.41 23.65 -75.14
C CYS A 413 31.41 24.75 -74.79
N LEU A 414 31.13 25.99 -75.20
CA LEU A 414 31.99 27.15 -75.12
C LEU A 414 31.34 28.21 -74.22
N ASN A 415 32.18 28.90 -73.45
CA ASN A 415 31.79 30.15 -72.81
C ASN A 415 31.99 31.30 -73.79
N THR A 416 30.99 31.57 -74.61
CA THR A 416 30.93 32.78 -75.43
C THR A 416 30.55 33.94 -74.52
N THR A 417 31.51 34.43 -73.75
CA THR A 417 31.37 35.79 -73.23
C THR A 417 31.20 36.72 -74.43
N TYR A 418 30.18 37.59 -74.40
CA TYR A 418 29.89 38.56 -75.47
C TYR A 418 31.13 39.35 -75.95
N SER A 419 32.17 39.43 -75.12
CA SER A 419 33.49 40.00 -75.46
C SER A 419 34.19 39.30 -76.62
N ALA A 420 34.10 37.97 -76.77
CA ALA A 420 34.76 37.24 -77.84
C ALA A 420 34.06 37.46 -79.21
N LEU A 421 32.73 37.49 -79.23
CA LEU A 421 31.96 37.85 -80.42
C LEU A 421 32.17 39.31 -80.80
N LEU A 422 32.22 40.22 -79.82
CA LEU A 422 32.59 41.62 -80.05
C LEU A 422 34.00 41.74 -80.60
N PHE A 423 34.98 40.96 -80.12
CA PHE A 423 36.35 41.02 -80.62
C PHE A 423 36.45 40.56 -82.09
N ILE A 424 35.74 39.50 -82.47
CA ILE A 424 35.72 39.01 -83.86
C ILE A 424 34.98 40.01 -84.77
N HIS A 425 33.87 40.60 -84.31
CA HIS A 425 33.19 41.64 -85.07
C HIS A 425 34.01 42.92 -85.16
N ILE A 426 34.74 43.33 -84.11
CA ILE A 426 35.64 44.48 -84.13
C ILE A 426 36.82 44.23 -85.07
N ILE A 427 37.44 43.05 -85.06
CA ILE A 427 38.53 42.72 -86.00
C ILE A 427 38.03 42.72 -87.45
N ASN A 428 36.87 42.12 -87.72
CA ASN A 428 36.29 42.15 -89.07
C ASN A 428 35.87 43.58 -89.48
N PHE A 429 35.38 44.40 -88.55
CA PHE A 429 35.06 45.81 -88.81
C PHE A 429 36.33 46.63 -89.08
N ILE A 430 37.43 46.38 -88.35
CA ILE A 430 38.74 47.01 -88.59
C ILE A 430 39.33 46.57 -89.94
N PHE A 431 39.18 45.31 -90.34
CA PHE A 431 39.62 44.83 -91.65
C PHE A 431 38.80 45.42 -92.80
N LEU A 432 37.48 45.60 -92.62
CA LEU A 432 36.61 46.26 -93.60
C LEU A 432 36.84 47.78 -93.70
N LEU A 433 37.43 48.41 -92.68
CA LEU A 433 37.80 49.84 -92.70
C LEU A 433 39.21 50.12 -93.27
N ASN A 434 40.04 49.09 -93.49
CA ASN A 434 41.40 49.21 -94.05
C ASN A 434 41.51 48.77 -95.52
N VAL A 435 40.38 48.62 -96.21
CA VAL A 435 40.25 48.54 -97.67
C VAL A 435 39.48 49.76 -98.12
#